data_AF-A0A2T3ZEU1-F1
#
_entry.id   AF-A0A2T3ZEU1-F1
#
_cell.length_a   1.000
_cell.length_b   1.000
_cell.length_c   1.000
_cell.angle_alpha   90.00
_cell.angle_beta   90.00
_cell.angle_gamma   90.00
#
_symmetry.space_group_name_H-M   'P 1'
#
loop_
_entity.id
_entity.type
_entity.pdbx_description
1 polymer ?
#
loop_
_entity_poly.entity_id
_entity_poly.type
_entity_poly.pdbx_seq_one_letter_code
_entity_poly.pdbx_strand_id
1 'polypeptide(L)'
;MRCSLPPHKEPVGFRFYDEYETHYHQFHTNRCIECRKNFPTDHLLNVHIEECHDPLARVAREKGEHTYSCFVEGCERKCMTPQKRRLHLIDKHMYPKNFFFAVTKDGIDGKRSLLIETGRRRRSSAGSQSQAKELRRHANTLENEASHSDDKSRTSRPSQPPTTVDKGEAKPEKIDTDMTDLTGAMSALQFVPPSVRFGRGRAGFSKR
;
A
#
# COMPACT_ATOMS: atom_id res chain seq x y z
N MET A 1 -12.85 -24.22 -29.36
CA MET A 1 -11.74 -23.22 -29.35
C MET A 1 -11.07 -23.24 -27.98
N ARG A 2 -9.76 -23.02 -27.85
CA ARG A 2 -9.07 -23.03 -26.54
C ARG A 2 -8.15 -21.82 -26.40
N CYS A 3 -8.12 -21.21 -25.22
CA CYS A 3 -7.17 -20.16 -24.86
C CYS A 3 -6.12 -20.69 -23.90
N SER A 4 -4.85 -20.67 -24.31
CA SER A 4 -3.68 -21.06 -23.49
C SER A 4 -2.73 -19.90 -23.19
N LEU A 5 -3.14 -18.66 -23.49
CA LEU A 5 -2.35 -17.48 -23.20
C LEU A 5 -2.28 -17.25 -21.67
N PRO A 6 -1.11 -16.87 -21.12
CA PRO A 6 -1.03 -16.37 -19.74
C PRO A 6 -2.12 -15.31 -19.56
N PRO A 7 -2.91 -15.26 -18.45
CA PRO A 7 -2.63 -15.74 -17.09
C PRO A 7 -3.17 -17.14 -16.75
N HIS A 8 -3.83 -17.80 -17.70
CA HIS A 8 -4.47 -19.07 -17.41
C HIS A 8 -3.43 -20.14 -17.12
N LYS A 9 -3.58 -20.82 -15.98
CA LYS A 9 -2.74 -21.98 -15.64
C LYS A 9 -3.13 -23.20 -16.47
N GLU A 10 -4.40 -23.28 -16.86
CA GLU A 10 -4.96 -24.37 -17.66
C GLU A 10 -5.70 -23.80 -18.89
N PRO A 11 -5.72 -24.50 -20.04
CA PRO A 11 -6.40 -24.01 -21.23
C PRO A 11 -7.90 -23.88 -21.01
N VAL A 12 -8.45 -22.68 -21.22
CA VAL A 12 -9.90 -22.43 -21.15
C VAL A 12 -10.53 -22.80 -22.48
N GLY A 13 -11.50 -23.71 -22.47
CA GLY A 13 -12.23 -24.15 -23.65
C GLY A 13 -13.52 -23.36 -23.86
N PHE A 14 -13.79 -22.96 -25.11
CA PHE A 14 -15.00 -22.27 -25.54
C PHE A 14 -15.72 -23.07 -26.60
N ARG A 15 -17.06 -23.01 -26.58
CA ARG A 15 -17.92 -23.70 -27.54
C ARG A 15 -18.13 -22.89 -28.81
N PHE A 16 -18.26 -21.57 -28.67
CA PHE A 16 -18.49 -20.64 -29.78
C PHE A 16 -17.31 -19.67 -29.97
N TYR A 17 -17.24 -19.06 -31.16
CA TYR A 17 -16.21 -18.07 -31.48
C TYR A 17 -16.40 -16.77 -30.67
N ASP A 18 -17.64 -16.29 -30.57
CA ASP A 18 -17.97 -15.05 -29.87
C ASP A 18 -17.59 -15.07 -28.38
N GLU A 19 -17.73 -16.24 -27.73
CA GLU A 19 -17.29 -16.45 -26.34
C GLU A 19 -15.77 -16.34 -26.21
N TYR A 20 -15.01 -16.80 -27.21
CA TYR A 20 -13.57 -16.70 -27.24
C TYR A 20 -13.11 -15.26 -27.51
N GLU A 21 -13.77 -14.55 -28.43
CA GLU A 21 -13.45 -13.15 -28.75
C GLU A 21 -13.70 -12.24 -27.54
N THR A 22 -14.87 -12.36 -26.90
CA THR A 22 -15.18 -11.62 -25.67
C THR A 22 -14.21 -11.94 -24.55
N HIS A 23 -13.82 -13.20 -24.39
CA HIS A 23 -12.76 -13.60 -23.47
C HIS A 23 -11.42 -12.94 -23.80
N TYR A 24 -11.03 -12.93 -25.06
CA TYR A 24 -9.76 -12.35 -25.49
C TYR A 24 -9.71 -10.85 -25.20
N HIS A 25 -10.77 -10.13 -25.54
CA HIS A 25 -10.91 -8.71 -25.25
C HIS A 25 -10.88 -8.40 -23.74
N GLN A 26 -11.52 -9.24 -22.93
CA GLN A 26 -11.60 -9.02 -21.50
C GLN A 26 -10.34 -9.41 -20.75
N PHE A 27 -9.57 -10.41 -21.20
CA PHE A 27 -8.45 -10.98 -20.42
C PHE A 27 -7.06 -10.72 -21.02
N HIS A 28 -6.96 -10.42 -22.32
CA HIS A 28 -5.67 -10.38 -23.02
C HIS A 28 -5.37 -9.06 -23.74
N THR A 29 -6.36 -8.24 -24.09
CA THR A 29 -6.12 -7.01 -24.87
C THR A 29 -5.35 -5.94 -24.10
N ASN A 30 -5.87 -5.48 -22.96
CA ASN A 30 -5.31 -4.32 -22.24
C ASN A 30 -4.43 -4.76 -21.07
N ARG A 31 -3.45 -5.62 -21.35
CA ARG A 31 -2.61 -6.22 -20.32
C ARG A 31 -1.22 -5.61 -20.28
N CYS A 32 -0.81 -5.14 -19.10
CA CYS A 32 0.55 -4.65 -18.89
C CYS A 32 1.57 -5.79 -19.04
N ILE A 33 2.63 -5.55 -19.80
CA ILE A 33 3.68 -6.55 -20.06
C ILE A 33 4.55 -6.77 -18.81
N GLU A 34 4.82 -5.71 -18.06
CA GLU A 34 5.70 -5.74 -16.89
C GLU A 34 5.03 -6.36 -15.67
N CYS A 35 3.90 -5.81 -15.21
CA CYS A 35 3.23 -6.29 -14.00
C CYS A 35 2.11 -7.30 -14.26
N ARG A 36 1.81 -7.59 -15.54
CA ARG A 36 0.81 -8.59 -15.96
C ARG A 36 -0.61 -8.29 -15.46
N LYS A 37 -0.90 -7.05 -15.06
CA LYS A 37 -2.23 -6.58 -14.68
C LYS A 37 -3.06 -6.25 -15.90
N ASN A 38 -4.35 -6.50 -15.80
CA ASN A 38 -5.32 -6.19 -16.85
C ASN A 38 -6.11 -4.91 -16.54
N PHE A 39 -6.51 -4.19 -17.59
CA PHE A 39 -7.21 -2.91 -17.52
C PHE A 39 -8.46 -2.90 -18.43
N PRO A 40 -9.49 -2.09 -18.14
CA PRO A 40 -10.70 -2.05 -18.95
C PRO A 40 -10.48 -1.42 -20.34
N THR A 41 -9.68 -0.35 -20.40
CA THR A 41 -9.43 0.44 -21.61
C THR A 41 -7.94 0.63 -21.82
N ASP A 42 -7.55 0.91 -23.06
CA ASP A 42 -6.16 1.22 -23.44
C ASP A 42 -5.66 2.48 -22.72
N HIS A 43 -6.51 3.50 -22.60
CA HIS A 43 -6.16 4.71 -21.84
C HIS A 43 -5.79 4.41 -20.40
N LEU A 44 -6.55 3.56 -19.70
CA LEU A 44 -6.23 3.18 -18.32
C LEU A 44 -4.94 2.36 -18.22
N LEU A 45 -4.62 1.56 -19.24
CA LEU A 45 -3.33 0.87 -19.35
C LEU A 45 -2.18 1.88 -19.51
N ASN A 46 -2.34 2.89 -20.37
CA ASN A 46 -1.33 3.94 -20.57
C ASN A 46 -1.12 4.77 -19.29
N VAL A 47 -2.20 5.19 -18.62
CA VAL A 47 -2.12 5.87 -17.31
C VAL A 47 -1.41 4.98 -16.28
N HIS A 48 -1.65 3.67 -16.28
CA HIS A 48 -0.94 2.75 -15.41
C HIS A 48 0.56 2.68 -15.69
N ILE A 49 0.96 2.62 -16.97
CA ILE A 49 2.37 2.60 -17.38
C ILE A 49 3.06 3.89 -16.93
N GLU A 50 2.46 5.05 -17.20
CA GLU A 50 2.97 6.36 -16.75
C GLU A 50 3.12 6.42 -15.22
N GLU A 51 2.19 5.86 -14.44
CA GLU A 51 2.20 6.02 -12.99
C GLU A 51 3.04 4.99 -12.23
N CYS A 52 3.09 3.76 -12.74
CA CYS A 52 3.67 2.60 -12.05
C CYS A 52 5.01 2.16 -12.64
N HIS A 53 5.24 2.38 -13.93
CA HIS A 53 6.38 1.83 -14.66
C HIS A 53 7.35 2.91 -15.14
N ASP A 54 6.91 4.14 -15.35
CA ASP A 54 7.82 5.22 -15.75
C ASP A 54 8.67 5.76 -14.57
N PRO A 55 10.00 5.55 -14.58
CA PRO A 55 10.89 6.11 -13.57
C PRO A 55 10.96 7.64 -13.63
N LEU A 56 10.77 8.25 -14.82
CA LEU A 56 10.78 9.71 -14.96
C LEU A 56 9.57 10.33 -14.28
N ALA A 57 8.38 9.73 -14.43
CA ALA A 57 7.19 10.12 -13.68
C ALA A 57 7.38 10.00 -12.16
N ARG A 58 8.21 9.06 -11.67
CA ARG A 58 8.55 9.00 -10.24
C ARG A 58 9.39 10.21 -9.81
N VAL A 59 10.42 10.56 -10.57
CA VAL A 59 11.27 11.73 -10.29
C VAL A 59 10.49 13.04 -10.42
N ALA A 60 9.63 13.16 -11.42
CA ALA A 60 8.76 14.33 -11.60
C ALA A 60 7.81 14.52 -10.41
N ARG A 61 7.30 13.43 -9.81
CA ARG A 61 6.51 13.50 -8.57
C ARG A 61 7.30 14.01 -7.38
N GLU A 62 8.55 13.59 -7.23
CA GLU A 62 9.43 14.08 -6.17
C GLU A 62 9.72 15.59 -6.31
N LYS A 63 9.75 16.09 -7.56
CA LYS A 63 9.83 17.53 -7.87
C LYS A 63 8.52 18.29 -7.66
N GLY A 64 7.41 17.60 -7.39
CA GLY A 64 6.10 18.21 -7.20
C GLY A 64 5.34 18.53 -8.49
N GLU A 65 5.71 17.92 -9.61
CA GLU A 65 5.01 18.09 -10.88
C GLU A 65 3.68 17.30 -10.91
N HIS A 66 2.77 17.72 -11.79
CA HIS A 66 1.47 17.08 -11.96
C HIS A 66 1.61 15.85 -12.86
N THR A 67 1.77 14.67 -12.27
CA THR A 67 1.99 13.43 -13.04
C THR A 67 0.75 12.55 -13.19
N TYR A 68 -0.27 12.70 -12.34
CA TYR A 68 -1.42 11.79 -12.33
C TYR A 68 -2.47 12.20 -13.37
N SER A 69 -2.51 11.51 -14.50
CA SER A 69 -3.48 11.76 -15.59
C SER A 69 -4.90 11.33 -15.20
N CYS A 70 -5.91 11.98 -15.80
CA CYS A 70 -7.32 11.65 -15.59
C CYS A 70 -7.68 10.31 -16.27
N PHE A 71 -8.71 9.61 -15.76
CA PHE A 71 -9.16 8.33 -16.31
C PHE A 71 -10.04 8.44 -17.56
N VAL A 72 -10.53 9.64 -17.88
CA VAL A 72 -11.45 9.85 -18.99
C VAL A 72 -10.67 10.24 -20.23
N GLU A 73 -10.88 9.49 -21.31
CA GLU A 73 -10.35 9.80 -22.64
C GLU A 73 -10.88 11.16 -23.11
N GLY A 74 -9.97 12.06 -23.51
CA GLY A 74 -10.27 13.46 -23.83
C GLY A 74 -10.16 14.44 -22.65
N CYS A 75 -9.84 13.98 -21.44
CA CYS A 75 -9.51 14.87 -20.32
C CYS A 75 -8.00 14.95 -20.10
N GLU A 76 -7.39 16.06 -20.50
CA GLU A 76 -5.93 16.29 -20.42
C GLU A 76 -5.46 16.75 -19.02
N ARG A 77 -6.36 16.81 -18.04
CA ARG A 77 -6.03 17.32 -16.71
C ARG A 77 -5.12 16.34 -15.96
N LYS A 78 -3.92 16.82 -15.60
CA LYS A 78 -3.00 16.13 -14.70
C LYS A 78 -3.14 16.65 -13.27
N CYS A 79 -3.14 15.73 -12.32
CA CYS A 79 -3.29 15.99 -10.90
C CYS A 79 -1.95 15.75 -10.18
N MET A 80 -1.77 16.45 -9.06
CA MET A 80 -0.56 16.33 -8.23
C MET A 80 -0.60 15.10 -7.32
N THR A 81 -1.80 14.68 -6.89
CA THR A 81 -2.00 13.50 -6.04
C THR A 81 -3.15 12.65 -6.55
N PRO A 82 -3.14 11.32 -6.28
CA PRO A 82 -4.23 10.43 -6.66
C PRO A 82 -5.55 10.79 -5.95
N GLN A 83 -5.47 11.41 -4.77
CA GLN A 83 -6.62 11.94 -4.04
C GLN A 83 -7.27 13.11 -4.78
N LYS A 84 -6.47 14.08 -5.26
CA LYS A 84 -6.97 15.18 -6.09
C LYS A 84 -7.58 14.68 -7.39
N ARG A 85 -6.97 13.65 -8.00
CA ARG A 85 -7.55 12.99 -9.18
C ARG A 85 -8.92 12.39 -8.90
N ARG A 86 -9.08 11.69 -7.76
CA ARG A 86 -10.39 11.15 -7.35
C ARG A 86 -11.44 12.25 -7.23
N LEU A 87 -11.11 13.37 -6.58
CA LEU A 87 -12.02 14.51 -6.46
C LEU A 87 -12.37 15.07 -7.84
N HIS A 88 -11.38 15.27 -8.71
CA HIS A 88 -11.61 15.73 -10.08
C HIS A 88 -12.57 14.82 -10.87
N LEU A 89 -12.42 13.50 -10.75
CA LEU A 89 -13.31 12.53 -11.40
C LEU A 89 -14.74 12.61 -10.86
N ILE A 90 -14.91 12.81 -9.55
CA ILE A 90 -16.23 12.97 -8.93
C ILE A 90 -16.85 14.30 -9.38
N ASP A 91 -16.11 15.40 -9.35
CA ASP A 91 -16.67 16.74 -9.54
C ASP A 91 -16.88 17.10 -11.02
N LYS A 92 -15.91 16.77 -11.90
CA LYS A 92 -16.01 17.09 -13.34
C LYS A 92 -16.63 15.98 -14.18
N HIS A 93 -16.37 14.73 -13.81
CA HIS A 93 -16.83 13.56 -14.57
C HIS A 93 -17.96 12.79 -13.89
N MET A 94 -18.47 13.30 -12.75
CA MET A 94 -19.61 12.72 -12.02
C MET A 94 -19.43 11.24 -11.67
N TYR A 95 -18.17 10.82 -11.46
CA TYR A 95 -17.90 9.44 -11.06
C TYR A 95 -18.52 9.15 -9.69
N PRO A 96 -19.13 7.97 -9.51
CA PRO A 96 -19.74 7.63 -8.25
C PRO A 96 -18.65 7.42 -7.18
N LYS A 97 -18.91 7.87 -5.94
CA LYS A 97 -17.90 7.86 -4.86
C LYS A 97 -17.40 6.47 -4.50
N ASN A 98 -18.21 5.44 -4.76
CA ASN A 98 -17.92 4.02 -4.57
C ASN A 98 -17.22 3.37 -5.79
N PHE A 99 -16.78 4.15 -6.77
CA PHE A 99 -15.92 3.64 -7.83
C PHE A 99 -14.56 3.20 -7.29
N PHE A 100 -13.99 2.15 -7.89
CA PHE A 100 -12.66 1.64 -7.58
C PHE A 100 -11.57 2.50 -8.22
N PHE A 101 -11.23 3.62 -7.57
CA PHE A 101 -10.21 4.56 -8.06
C PHE A 101 -8.77 4.02 -8.01
N ALA A 102 -8.52 2.89 -7.34
CA ALA A 102 -7.22 2.23 -7.35
C ALA A 102 -7.02 1.31 -8.58
N VAL A 103 -7.84 1.47 -9.62
CA VAL A 103 -7.75 0.72 -10.88
C VAL A 103 -6.35 0.79 -11.50
N THR A 104 -5.68 1.95 -11.50
CA THR A 104 -4.33 2.07 -12.07
C THR A 104 -3.26 1.32 -11.27
N LYS A 105 -3.49 1.06 -9.98
CA LYS A 105 -2.55 0.30 -9.15
C LYS A 105 -2.82 -1.19 -9.18
N ASP A 106 -4.08 -1.60 -9.03
CA ASP A 106 -4.42 -3.00 -8.80
C ASP A 106 -4.95 -3.72 -10.04
N GLY A 107 -5.33 -2.99 -11.10
CA GLY A 107 -6.01 -3.55 -12.26
C GLY A 107 -7.42 -4.08 -11.95
N ILE A 108 -7.98 -4.81 -12.92
CA ILE A 108 -9.30 -5.46 -12.81
C ILE A 108 -9.24 -6.96 -12.55
N ASP A 109 -8.05 -7.51 -12.34
CA ASP A 109 -7.88 -8.95 -12.16
C ASP A 109 -8.67 -9.47 -10.96
N GLY A 110 -9.58 -10.41 -11.22
CA GLY A 110 -10.46 -11.02 -10.23
C GLY A 110 -11.68 -10.17 -9.82
N LYS A 111 -11.90 -9.01 -10.44
CA LYS A 111 -13.05 -8.13 -10.16
C LYS A 111 -14.01 -8.16 -11.35
N ARG A 112 -15.27 -8.50 -11.07
CA ARG A 112 -16.35 -8.45 -12.07
C ARG A 112 -17.00 -7.07 -12.19
N SER A 113 -16.75 -6.19 -11.22
CA SER A 113 -17.30 -4.83 -11.17
C SER A 113 -16.26 -3.84 -10.65
N LEU A 114 -16.24 -2.66 -11.26
CA LEU A 114 -15.44 -1.51 -10.82
C LEU A 114 -16.14 -0.70 -9.71
N LEU A 115 -17.40 -1.00 -9.40
CA LEU A 115 -18.09 -0.42 -8.26
C LEU A 115 -17.84 -1.28 -7.03
N ILE A 116 -17.37 -0.65 -5.97
CA ILE A 116 -17.19 -1.27 -4.68
C ILE A 116 -18.58 -1.41 -4.05
N GLU A 117 -19.09 -2.64 -3.98
CA GLU A 117 -20.28 -2.94 -3.19
C GLU A 117 -19.94 -2.81 -1.70
N THR A 118 -20.33 -1.68 -1.09
CA THR A 118 -20.18 -1.44 0.35
C THR A 118 -21.11 -2.31 1.21
N GLY A 119 -22.02 -3.08 0.60
CA GLY A 119 -23.09 -3.81 1.28
C GLY A 119 -22.88 -5.32 1.47
N ARG A 120 -21.85 -5.93 0.88
CA ARG A 120 -21.58 -7.36 1.10
C ARG A 120 -20.23 -7.54 1.78
N ARG A 121 -20.24 -7.36 3.11
CA ARG A 121 -19.30 -8.11 3.95
C ARG A 121 -19.38 -9.55 3.45
N ARG A 122 -18.28 -10.07 2.90
CA ARG A 122 -18.13 -11.50 2.70
C ARG A 122 -18.59 -12.14 4.01
N ARG A 123 -19.73 -12.85 3.98
CA ARG A 123 -19.92 -14.01 4.83
C ARG A 123 -18.76 -14.91 4.45
N SER A 124 -17.61 -14.73 5.10
CA SER A 124 -16.62 -15.78 5.19
C SER A 124 -17.43 -16.99 5.65
N SER A 125 -17.44 -18.02 4.81
CA SER A 125 -18.04 -19.32 5.08
C SER A 125 -17.97 -19.63 6.57
N ALA A 126 -19.13 -19.61 7.24
CA ALA A 126 -19.30 -19.88 8.66
C ALA A 126 -19.09 -21.39 8.94
N GLY A 127 -17.91 -21.92 8.57
CA GLY A 127 -17.54 -23.32 8.70
C GLY A 127 -16.26 -23.57 9.50
N SER A 128 -15.56 -22.51 9.95
CA SER A 128 -14.27 -22.65 10.65
C SER A 128 -14.21 -21.98 12.04
N GLN A 129 -15.29 -21.36 12.51
CA GLN A 129 -15.34 -20.76 13.86
C GLN A 129 -15.90 -21.67 14.95
N SER A 130 -16.48 -22.83 14.60
CA SER A 130 -16.99 -23.80 15.59
C SER A 130 -15.87 -24.54 16.32
N GLN A 131 -14.71 -24.78 15.69
CA GLN A 131 -13.60 -25.52 16.33
C GLN A 131 -12.77 -24.66 17.31
N ALA A 132 -12.62 -23.35 17.06
CA ALA A 132 -11.84 -22.47 17.92
C ALA A 132 -12.51 -22.17 19.28
N LYS A 133 -13.83 -22.34 19.37
CA LYS A 133 -14.61 -22.09 20.60
C LYS A 133 -14.64 -23.31 21.53
N GLU A 134 -14.44 -24.51 21.00
CA GLU A 134 -14.41 -25.75 21.77
C GLU A 134 -13.06 -25.96 22.47
N LEU A 135 -11.95 -25.66 21.80
CA LEU A 135 -10.61 -25.73 22.41
C LEU A 135 -10.41 -24.74 23.57
N ARG A 136 -11.08 -23.59 23.55
CA ARG A 136 -11.02 -22.60 24.64
C ARG A 136 -11.87 -22.99 25.85
N ARG A 137 -12.90 -23.81 25.68
CA ARG A 137 -13.71 -24.31 26.80
C ARG A 137 -13.02 -25.42 27.56
N HIS A 138 -12.10 -26.16 26.93
CA HIS A 138 -11.32 -27.20 27.59
C HIS A 138 -10.15 -26.64 28.44
N ALA A 139 -9.63 -25.46 28.11
CA ALA A 139 -8.54 -24.84 28.88
C ALA A 139 -9.02 -24.21 30.20
N ASN A 140 -10.25 -23.71 30.26
CA ASN A 140 -10.76 -23.00 31.45
C ASN A 140 -11.28 -23.92 32.58
N THR A 141 -11.31 -25.24 32.37
CA THR A 141 -11.82 -26.20 33.38
C THR A 141 -10.71 -26.78 34.27
N LEU A 142 -9.43 -26.43 34.05
CA LEU A 142 -8.29 -26.99 34.79
C LEU A 142 -7.61 -26.00 35.76
N GLU A 143 -8.06 -24.75 35.85
CA GLU A 143 -7.41 -23.72 36.69
C GLU A 143 -8.22 -23.28 37.91
N ASN A 144 -9.32 -23.97 38.24
CA ASN A 144 -10.25 -23.53 39.29
C ASN A 144 -10.23 -24.34 40.60
N GLU A 145 -9.18 -25.11 40.87
CA GLU A 145 -8.99 -25.80 42.17
C GLU A 145 -7.61 -25.52 42.78
N ALA A 146 -7.39 -24.29 43.25
CA ALA A 146 -6.41 -23.99 44.29
C ALA A 146 -6.81 -22.70 45.03
N SER A 147 -7.54 -22.89 46.12
CA SER A 147 -8.02 -21.84 47.02
C SER A 147 -7.02 -21.47 48.12
N HIS A 148 -7.02 -20.16 48.41
CA HIS A 148 -7.00 -19.51 49.73
C HIS A 148 -5.76 -19.49 50.65
N SER A 149 -5.34 -18.26 50.99
CA SER A 149 -5.25 -17.70 52.38
C SER A 149 -5.03 -16.18 52.27
N ASP A 150 -5.94 -15.34 52.81
CA ASP A 150 -5.79 -14.52 54.05
C ASP A 150 -4.70 -13.43 53.94
N ASP A 151 -4.78 -12.17 54.41
CA ASP A 151 -5.70 -11.36 55.21
C ASP A 151 -5.09 -9.92 55.24
N LYS A 152 -5.89 -8.91 55.66
CA LYS A 152 -5.51 -7.57 56.17
C LYS A 152 -4.93 -6.47 55.26
N SER A 153 -5.80 -5.48 55.03
CA SER A 153 -5.69 -4.04 55.40
C SER A 153 -4.32 -3.32 55.35
N ARG A 154 -4.24 -2.17 54.63
CA ARG A 154 -4.03 -0.81 55.21
C ARG A 154 -3.68 0.28 54.17
N THR A 155 -4.49 1.35 54.21
CA THR A 155 -4.19 2.81 54.10
C THR A 155 -3.53 3.50 52.89
N SER A 156 -4.18 4.64 52.56
CA SER A 156 -3.68 5.98 52.14
C SER A 156 -3.22 6.30 50.70
N ARG A 157 -4.13 7.03 50.00
CA ARG A 157 -4.01 8.21 49.09
C ARG A 157 -2.84 9.20 49.42
N PRO A 158 -2.65 10.34 48.68
CA PRO A 158 -2.72 10.71 47.23
C PRO A 158 -1.38 11.35 46.75
N SER A 159 -1.11 11.76 45.49
CA SER A 159 -1.49 13.06 44.87
C SER A 159 -0.62 13.35 43.62
N GLN A 160 -1.20 13.98 42.60
CA GLN A 160 -0.52 14.83 41.57
C GLN A 160 -0.45 16.30 42.09
N PRO A 161 -0.16 17.34 41.25
CA PRO A 161 1.02 17.76 40.47
C PRO A 161 1.52 19.16 40.99
N PRO A 162 2.34 20.00 40.27
CA PRO A 162 1.80 20.90 39.23
C PRO A 162 2.76 21.38 38.10
N THR A 163 2.15 22.14 37.20
CA THR A 163 2.54 22.87 35.97
C THR A 163 3.53 24.03 36.13
N THR A 164 4.16 24.48 35.02
CA THR A 164 4.28 25.92 34.66
C THR A 164 4.46 26.11 33.14
N VAL A 165 4.06 27.29 32.69
CA VAL A 165 3.90 27.81 31.32
C VAL A 165 4.79 29.05 31.23
N ASP A 166 5.44 29.36 30.10
CA ASP A 166 5.67 30.75 29.67
C ASP A 166 5.97 30.87 28.15
N LYS A 167 5.63 32.03 27.59
CA LYS A 167 5.61 32.48 26.19
C LYS A 167 6.78 33.44 25.93
N GLY A 168 7.18 33.61 24.67
CA GLY A 168 7.93 34.80 24.24
C GLY A 168 8.25 34.81 22.74
N GLU A 169 7.75 35.82 22.03
CA GLU A 169 7.88 36.08 20.58
C GLU A 169 9.15 36.88 20.20
N ALA A 170 9.60 36.76 18.94
CA ALA A 170 9.97 37.85 17.98
C ALA A 170 11.14 37.49 17.02
N LYS A 171 11.02 37.93 15.74
CA LYS A 171 12.01 37.95 14.63
C LYS A 171 12.41 39.42 14.34
N PRO A 172 13.30 39.78 13.37
CA PRO A 172 14.45 39.11 12.72
C PRO A 172 15.74 39.99 12.73
N GLU A 173 16.90 39.50 12.26
CA GLU A 173 17.82 40.16 11.30
C GLU A 173 19.15 39.39 11.08
N LYS A 174 19.81 39.68 9.96
CA LYS A 174 20.89 38.96 9.27
C LYS A 174 22.26 39.25 9.89
N ILE A 175 23.22 38.32 9.78
CA ILE A 175 24.65 38.50 9.45
C ILE A 175 25.31 37.11 9.34
N ASP A 176 26.27 37.01 8.41
CA ASP A 176 26.90 35.85 7.79
C ASP A 176 27.21 34.64 8.68
N THR A 177 26.66 33.48 8.29
CA THR A 177 27.18 32.18 8.70
C THR A 177 28.49 31.94 7.95
N ASP A 178 29.60 32.03 8.67
CA ASP A 178 30.95 31.78 8.17
C ASP A 178 31.03 30.44 7.40
N MET A 179 31.62 30.48 6.20
CA MET A 179 31.89 29.32 5.32
C MET A 179 32.62 28.15 6.02
N THR A 180 33.16 28.36 7.21
CA THR A 180 33.85 27.37 8.03
C THR A 180 32.89 26.40 8.74
N ASP A 181 31.68 26.84 9.10
CA ASP A 181 30.70 26.00 9.79
C ASP A 181 30.07 24.96 8.83
N LEU A 182 29.93 25.34 7.56
CA LEU A 182 29.53 24.44 6.47
C LEU A 182 30.59 23.35 6.21
N THR A 183 31.89 23.67 6.27
CA THR A 183 32.95 22.66 6.14
C THR A 183 33.01 21.71 7.33
N GLY A 184 32.68 22.18 8.54
CA GLY A 184 32.54 21.32 9.73
C GLY A 184 31.40 20.32 9.58
N ALA A 185 30.23 20.79 9.13
CA ALA A 185 29.05 19.95 8.90
C ALA A 185 29.25 18.91 7.78
N MET A 186 30.02 19.23 6.73
CA MET A 186 30.36 18.29 5.65
C MET A 186 31.45 17.27 6.03
N SER A 187 32.28 17.59 7.03
CA SER A 187 33.29 16.65 7.56
C SER A 187 32.68 15.56 8.45
N ALA A 188 31.53 15.84 9.07
CA ALA A 188 30.77 14.86 9.88
C ALA A 188 30.03 13.79 9.04
N LEU A 189 29.98 13.94 7.71
CA LEU A 189 29.38 12.98 6.78
C LEU A 189 30.43 12.05 6.15
N GLN A 190 31.38 11.55 6.96
CA GLN A 190 32.35 10.54 6.53
C GLN A 190 31.66 9.17 6.43
N PHE A 191 30.87 8.99 5.36
CA PHE A 191 30.05 7.81 5.07
C PHE A 191 30.85 6.59 4.59
N VAL A 192 32.19 6.64 4.66
CA VAL A 192 33.09 5.56 4.21
C VAL A 192 34.07 5.25 5.35
N PRO A 193 34.03 4.03 5.91
CA PRO A 193 35.02 3.61 6.89
C PRO A 193 36.43 3.67 6.28
N PRO A 194 37.42 4.28 6.95
CA PRO A 194 38.78 4.40 6.42
C PRO A 194 39.49 3.04 6.24
N SER A 195 38.92 1.93 6.75
CA SER A 195 39.29 0.58 6.34
C SER A 195 38.18 -0.42 6.66
N VAL A 196 37.96 -1.40 5.80
CA VAL A 196 37.08 -2.54 6.04
C VAL A 196 37.98 -3.78 6.20
N ARG A 197 38.11 -4.29 7.42
CA ARG A 197 38.75 -5.59 7.67
C ARG A 197 37.68 -6.67 7.61
N PHE A 198 37.74 -7.53 6.59
CA PHE A 198 36.97 -8.77 6.60
C PHE A 198 37.53 -9.71 7.68
N GLY A 199 36.65 -10.20 8.53
CA GLY A 199 36.98 -10.99 9.72
C GLY A 199 37.82 -12.22 9.40
N ARG A 200 38.81 -12.45 10.26
CA ARG A 200 39.51 -13.73 10.40
C ARG A 200 38.53 -14.71 11.03
N GLY A 201 37.84 -15.49 10.19
CA GLY A 201 36.79 -16.40 10.65
C GLY A 201 36.37 -17.43 9.60
N ARG A 202 37.11 -18.55 9.60
CA ARG A 202 36.67 -19.91 9.23
C ARG A 202 36.29 -20.20 7.76
N ALA A 203 37.02 -21.16 7.19
CA ALA A 203 36.77 -21.79 5.90
C ALA A 203 35.41 -22.51 5.83
N GLY A 204 34.78 -22.47 4.66
CA GLY A 204 33.68 -23.39 4.33
C GLY A 204 32.75 -22.90 3.22
N PHE A 205 33.20 -22.86 1.97
CA PHE A 205 32.28 -22.99 0.83
C PHE A 205 32.13 -24.48 0.53
N SER A 206 31.01 -25.09 0.93
CA SER A 206 30.59 -26.38 0.38
C SER A 206 29.73 -26.13 -0.86
N LYS A 207 30.17 -26.66 -1.99
CA LYS A 207 29.36 -26.76 -3.21
C LYS A 207 28.26 -27.80 -3.01
N ARG A 208 27.04 -27.45 -3.42
CA ARG A 208 26.07 -28.38 -4.02
C ARG A 208 25.53 -27.71 -5.28
#